data_AF-A0A368TUB4-F1
#
_entry.id   AF-A0A368TUB4-F1
#
_cell.length_a   1.000
_cell.length_b   1.000
_cell.length_c   1.000
_cell.angle_alpha   90.00
_cell.angle_beta   90.00
_cell.angle_gamma   90.00
#
_symmetry.space_group_name_H-M   'P 1'
#
loop_
_entity.id
_entity.type
_entity.pdbx_description
1 polymer ?
#
loop_
_entity_poly.entity_id
_entity_poly.type
_entity_poly.pdbx_seq_one_letter_code
_entity_poly.pdbx_strand_id
1 'polypeptide(L)'
;MLDPESLRIEGQGSKIVGAFIVSHEDEKKAVPFEFPNPTNLPITSLGETEFPHIHLRFIAGGVVPIQLRLHDVVRFCQVELAGAANLKVEYIGQSFGDNGSSDALQRLIGKTGKQGHGSFQKVLADLSDRYPDSESHVLLYSYEQYKNYMFMGGGVPAVNNFESGEDRLDRLMNAEYTRENRIDLIEAGLIRYFQPAYNDIYKKTFPRESHAMLQSLFEADVTGLAISLSTLEHSISVYSDQVSPSAMHCAQFPIVDDAARASFLDLAML
;
A
#
# COMPACT_ATOMS: atom_id res chain seq x y z
N MET A 1 0.95 7.29 -20.67
CA MET A 1 2.31 7.67 -21.14
C MET A 1 2.38 9.15 -21.47
N LEU A 2 3.56 9.75 -21.58
CA LEU A 2 3.73 11.10 -22.12
C LEU A 2 3.53 11.08 -23.64
N ASP A 3 2.96 12.15 -24.20
CA ASP A 3 3.01 12.45 -25.63
C ASP A 3 4.29 13.26 -25.93
N PRO A 4 5.35 12.66 -26.50
CA PRO A 4 6.63 13.33 -26.72
C PRO A 4 6.52 14.53 -27.65
N GLU A 5 5.62 14.48 -28.64
CA GLU A 5 5.46 15.52 -29.66
C GLU A 5 4.76 16.76 -29.10
N SER A 6 4.02 16.60 -28.00
CA SER A 6 3.31 17.69 -27.32
C SER A 6 4.19 18.53 -26.39
N LEU A 7 5.36 18.01 -25.99
CA LEU A 7 6.19 18.59 -24.93
C LEU A 7 6.86 19.89 -25.40
N ARG A 8 6.71 20.95 -24.60
CA ARG A 8 7.31 22.26 -24.86
C ARG A 8 7.63 23.01 -23.57
N ILE A 9 8.66 23.86 -23.64
CA ILE A 9 9.05 24.75 -22.55
C ILE A 9 8.30 26.07 -22.72
N GLU A 10 7.68 26.56 -21.66
CA GLU A 10 6.96 27.84 -21.66
C GLU A 10 7.44 28.76 -20.53
N GLY A 11 7.04 30.04 -20.61
CA GLY A 11 7.29 31.03 -19.56
C GLY A 11 8.78 31.25 -19.27
N GLN A 12 9.61 31.31 -20.31
CA GLN A 12 11.07 31.48 -20.20
C GLN A 12 11.76 30.39 -19.35
N GLY A 13 11.27 29.16 -19.41
CA GLY A 13 11.84 28.04 -18.65
C GLY A 13 11.25 27.88 -17.25
N SER A 14 10.13 28.53 -16.95
CA SER A 14 9.43 28.38 -15.66
C SER A 14 8.49 27.17 -15.61
N LYS A 15 8.10 26.60 -16.77
CA LYS A 15 7.26 25.41 -16.82
C LYS A 15 7.48 24.58 -18.07
N ILE A 16 7.11 23.30 -17.99
CA ILE A 16 6.95 22.39 -19.12
C ILE A 16 5.46 22.16 -19.29
N VAL A 17 4.98 22.17 -20.52
CA VAL A 17 3.60 21.79 -20.82
C VAL A 17 3.61 20.68 -21.87
N GLY A 18 2.55 19.89 -21.88
CA GLY A 18 2.42 18.75 -22.79
C GLY A 18 1.09 18.06 -22.60
N ALA A 19 1.01 16.80 -23.01
CA ALA A 19 -0.13 15.95 -22.82
C ALA A 19 0.29 14.55 -22.34
N PHE A 20 -0.57 13.97 -21.49
CA PHE A 20 -0.57 12.54 -21.22
C PHE A 20 -1.48 11.85 -22.22
N ILE A 21 -1.03 10.71 -22.76
CA ILE A 21 -1.90 9.78 -23.48
C ILE A 21 -2.41 8.77 -22.45
N VAL A 22 -3.71 8.81 -22.22
CA VAL A 22 -4.45 7.89 -21.34
C VAL A 22 -5.25 6.93 -22.21
N SER A 23 -5.08 5.63 -21.98
CA SER A 23 -5.82 4.57 -22.68
C SER A 23 -6.90 4.03 -21.74
N HIS A 24 -8.16 3.96 -22.19
CA HIS A 24 -9.26 3.33 -21.46
C HIS A 24 -10.22 2.67 -22.46
N GLU A 25 -10.53 1.38 -22.29
CA GLU A 25 -11.55 0.64 -23.08
C GLU A 25 -11.49 0.92 -24.60
N ASP A 26 -10.28 0.82 -25.18
CA ASP A 26 -9.96 1.04 -26.60
C ASP A 26 -9.90 2.50 -27.10
N GLU A 27 -10.19 3.50 -26.26
CA GLU A 27 -10.00 4.91 -26.59
C GLU A 27 -8.69 5.46 -26.01
N LYS A 28 -7.95 6.19 -26.86
CA LYS A 28 -6.79 6.98 -26.44
C LYS A 28 -7.19 8.45 -26.35
N LYS A 29 -7.02 9.05 -25.18
CA LYS A 29 -7.31 10.46 -24.93
C LYS A 29 -6.04 11.19 -24.54
N ALA A 30 -5.79 12.31 -25.21
CA ALA A 30 -4.78 13.26 -24.80
C ALA A 30 -5.33 14.15 -23.66
N VAL A 31 -4.63 14.18 -22.54
CA VAL A 31 -4.97 15.01 -21.37
C VAL A 31 -3.84 16.03 -21.19
N PRO A 32 -4.08 17.33 -21.42
CA PRO A 32 -3.05 18.34 -21.28
C PRO A 32 -2.60 18.48 -19.83
N PHE A 33 -1.34 18.83 -19.63
CA PHE A 33 -0.78 19.13 -18.31
C PHE A 33 0.14 20.35 -18.36
N GLU A 34 0.27 20.99 -17.20
CA GLU A 34 1.31 21.98 -16.93
C GLU A 34 2.15 21.51 -15.74
N PHE A 35 3.44 21.29 -15.99
CA PHE A 35 4.42 20.92 -14.99
C PHE A 35 5.20 22.17 -14.58
N PRO A 36 4.97 22.71 -13.37
CA PRO A 36 5.75 23.84 -12.88
C PRO A 36 7.19 23.39 -12.66
N ASN A 37 8.17 24.21 -13.04
CA ASN A 37 9.57 23.91 -12.78
C ASN A 37 9.81 23.92 -11.25
N PRO A 38 10.11 22.77 -10.62
CA PRO A 38 10.34 22.73 -9.17
C PRO A 38 11.73 23.28 -8.80
N THR A 39 12.54 23.65 -9.78
CA THR A 39 13.90 24.16 -9.56
C THR A 39 13.95 25.69 -9.60
N ASN A 40 14.96 26.25 -8.95
CA ASN A 40 15.23 27.69 -8.98
C ASN A 40 16.00 28.14 -10.25
N LEU A 41 16.16 27.26 -11.25
CA LEU A 41 16.92 27.53 -12.47
C LEU A 41 16.02 27.35 -13.69
N PRO A 42 16.11 28.19 -14.73
CA PRO A 42 15.24 28.05 -15.90
C PRO A 42 15.49 26.73 -16.62
N ILE A 43 14.42 26.12 -17.13
CA ILE A 43 14.50 24.93 -18.00
C ILE A 43 15.03 25.37 -19.36
N THR A 44 16.15 24.80 -19.78
CA THR A 44 16.85 25.19 -21.00
C THR A 44 16.61 24.24 -22.16
N SER A 45 16.34 22.97 -21.89
CA SER A 45 16.07 21.97 -22.92
C SER A 45 15.28 20.78 -22.38
N LEU A 46 14.56 20.11 -23.28
CA LEU A 46 13.89 18.84 -23.03
C LEU A 46 14.79 17.71 -23.54
N GLY A 47 14.80 16.59 -22.82
CA GLY A 47 15.47 15.37 -23.24
C GLY A 47 14.54 14.45 -24.03
N GLU A 48 15.11 13.59 -24.86
CA GLU A 48 14.36 12.56 -25.56
C GLU A 48 13.79 11.54 -24.57
N THR A 49 12.57 11.09 -24.87
CA THR A 49 11.87 10.06 -24.11
C THR A 49 11.67 8.84 -25.01
N GLU A 50 12.12 7.68 -24.55
CA GLU A 50 12.02 6.42 -25.28
C GLU A 50 10.71 5.72 -24.90
N PHE A 51 10.13 4.95 -25.84
CA PHE A 51 8.98 4.10 -25.53
C PHE A 51 9.30 3.22 -24.30
N PRO A 52 8.44 3.17 -23.28
CA PRO A 52 7.01 3.53 -23.26
C PRO A 52 6.66 4.99 -22.90
N HIS A 53 7.61 5.91 -22.95
CA HIS A 53 7.45 7.34 -22.66
C HIS A 53 6.96 7.62 -21.22
N ILE A 54 7.57 6.92 -20.26
CA ILE A 54 7.27 7.02 -18.82
C ILE A 54 8.26 7.93 -18.05
N HIS A 55 9.11 8.67 -18.78
CA HIS A 55 10.05 9.61 -18.17
C HIS A 55 9.94 10.99 -18.80
N LEU A 56 9.87 12.00 -17.94
CA LEU A 56 10.10 13.39 -18.33
C LEU A 56 11.56 13.73 -18.05
N ARG A 57 12.30 14.12 -19.08
CA ARG A 57 13.71 14.52 -19.00
C ARG A 57 13.87 15.97 -19.40
N PHE A 58 14.63 16.74 -18.64
CA PHE A 58 14.94 18.13 -18.98
C PHE A 58 16.25 18.58 -18.32
N ILE A 59 16.81 19.69 -18.82
CA ILE A 59 17.99 20.33 -18.24
C ILE A 59 17.58 21.65 -17.60
N ALA A 60 17.91 21.84 -16.32
CA ALA A 60 17.74 23.09 -15.60
C ALA A 60 19.08 23.86 -15.55
N GLY A 61 19.03 25.16 -15.82
CA GLY A 61 20.19 26.06 -15.80
C GLY A 61 21.30 25.69 -16.80
N GLY A 62 20.99 24.92 -17.84
CA GLY A 62 21.94 24.49 -18.86
C GLY A 62 22.88 23.36 -18.46
N VAL A 63 22.86 22.92 -17.19
CA VAL A 63 23.84 21.93 -16.68
C VAL A 63 23.26 20.85 -15.77
N VAL A 64 22.09 21.04 -15.18
CA VAL A 64 21.50 20.08 -14.24
C VAL A 64 20.53 19.17 -14.97
N PRO A 65 20.89 17.92 -15.30
CA PRO A 65 19.95 16.97 -15.88
C PRO A 65 18.96 16.49 -14.81
N ILE A 66 17.69 16.48 -15.15
CA ILE A 66 16.60 16.00 -14.29
C ILE A 66 15.81 14.97 -15.07
N GLN A 67 15.52 13.85 -14.41
CA GLN A 67 14.66 12.79 -14.92
C GLN A 67 13.61 12.46 -13.85
N LEU A 68 12.34 12.56 -14.22
CA LEU A 68 11.20 12.23 -13.37
C LEU A 68 10.42 11.06 -13.98
N ARG A 69 9.87 10.19 -13.13
CA ARG A 69 8.92 9.14 -13.55
C ARG A 69 7.56 9.76 -13.84
N LEU A 70 6.73 9.05 -14.60
CA LEU A 70 5.44 9.58 -15.02
C LEU A 70 4.55 9.88 -13.82
N HIS A 71 4.52 8.99 -12.82
CA HIS A 71 3.77 9.22 -11.59
C HIS A 71 4.19 10.52 -10.87
N ASP A 72 5.49 10.87 -10.88
CA ASP A 72 5.97 12.09 -10.22
C ASP A 72 5.40 13.31 -10.95
N VAL A 73 5.47 13.30 -12.29
CA VAL A 73 4.95 14.39 -13.12
C VAL A 73 3.45 14.57 -12.88
N VAL A 74 2.66 13.47 -12.91
CA VAL A 74 1.22 13.52 -12.64
C VAL A 74 0.92 14.13 -11.28
N ARG A 75 1.67 13.73 -10.25
CA ARG A 75 1.54 14.27 -8.89
C ARG A 75 1.81 15.78 -8.82
N PHE A 76 2.87 16.26 -9.49
CA PHE A 76 3.20 17.68 -9.52
C PHE A 76 2.19 18.52 -10.31
N CYS A 77 1.64 17.98 -11.39
CA CYS A 77 0.69 18.69 -12.25
C CYS A 77 -0.74 18.72 -11.67
N GLN A 78 -1.06 17.87 -10.68
CA GLN A 78 -2.40 17.73 -10.10
C GLN A 78 -3.50 17.50 -11.14
N VAL A 79 -3.18 16.71 -12.18
CA VAL A 79 -4.10 16.42 -13.29
C VAL A 79 -4.91 15.16 -12.96
N GLU A 80 -6.23 15.24 -13.12
CA GLU A 80 -7.12 14.09 -13.02
C GLU A 80 -7.02 13.24 -14.30
N LEU A 81 -6.59 11.99 -14.16
CA LEU A 81 -6.43 11.05 -15.27
C LEU A 81 -7.56 10.01 -15.32
N ALA A 82 -8.76 10.36 -14.83
CA ALA A 82 -9.93 9.49 -14.80
C ALA A 82 -9.62 8.12 -14.17
N GLY A 83 -8.87 8.13 -13.06
CA GLY A 83 -8.45 6.92 -12.37
C GLY A 83 -7.27 6.15 -13.00
N ALA A 84 -6.73 6.56 -14.15
CA ALA A 84 -5.56 5.91 -14.75
C ALA A 84 -4.26 6.08 -13.94
N ALA A 85 -4.27 6.98 -12.94
CA ALA A 85 -3.20 7.14 -11.97
C ALA A 85 -3.34 6.22 -10.73
N ASN A 86 -4.45 5.48 -10.61
CA ASN A 86 -4.67 4.55 -9.50
C ASN A 86 -3.74 3.33 -9.65
N LEU A 87 -3.16 2.87 -8.55
CA LEU A 87 -2.24 1.72 -8.56
C LEU A 87 -2.97 0.42 -8.18
N LYS A 88 -2.92 -0.57 -9.06
CA LYS A 88 -3.43 -1.90 -8.77
C LYS A 88 -2.47 -2.65 -7.83
N VAL A 89 -3.01 -3.20 -6.75
CA VAL A 89 -2.26 -4.05 -5.82
C VAL A 89 -2.12 -5.43 -6.42
N GLU A 90 -0.93 -5.71 -6.97
CA GLU A 90 -0.61 -6.99 -7.62
C GLU A 90 0.05 -8.01 -6.68
N TYR A 91 0.73 -7.54 -5.64
CA TYR A 91 1.41 -8.39 -4.67
C TYR A 91 1.53 -7.70 -3.31
N ILE A 92 1.37 -8.48 -2.25
CA ILE A 92 1.61 -8.10 -0.86
C ILE A 92 2.58 -9.13 -0.29
N GLY A 93 3.61 -8.67 0.40
CA GLY A 93 4.60 -9.57 0.96
C GLY A 93 5.20 -9.02 2.24
N GLN A 94 5.52 -9.91 3.17
CA GLN A 94 6.34 -9.54 4.31
C GLN A 94 7.82 -9.39 3.95
N SER A 95 8.49 -8.48 4.67
CA SER A 95 9.87 -8.11 4.40
C SER A 95 10.83 -8.34 5.59
N PHE A 96 10.60 -9.38 6.40
CA PHE A 96 11.49 -9.78 7.50
C PHE A 96 12.44 -10.87 7.06
N GLY A 97 13.72 -10.81 7.45
CA GLY A 97 14.67 -11.91 7.22
C GLY A 97 14.91 -12.74 8.46
N ASP A 98 15.46 -13.94 8.28
CA ASP A 98 15.82 -14.84 9.37
C ASP A 98 16.66 -14.09 10.43
N ASN A 99 16.25 -14.20 11.69
CA ASN A 99 16.84 -13.53 12.87
C ASN A 99 16.68 -11.99 12.93
N GLY A 100 15.66 -11.41 12.29
CA GLY A 100 15.27 -10.00 12.51
C GLY A 100 16.29 -8.94 12.02
N SER A 101 17.30 -9.36 11.27
CA SER A 101 18.47 -8.53 10.89
C SER A 101 18.45 -8.00 9.44
N SER A 102 17.30 -8.10 8.77
CA SER A 102 17.16 -7.71 7.36
C SER A 102 16.16 -6.58 7.24
N ASP A 103 16.66 -5.41 6.85
CA ASP A 103 15.83 -4.31 6.34
C ASP A 103 15.05 -4.78 5.10
N ALA A 104 13.86 -4.23 4.88
CA ALA A 104 12.99 -4.57 3.76
C ALA A 104 13.74 -4.46 2.43
N LEU A 105 14.53 -3.39 2.29
CA LEU A 105 15.40 -3.17 1.13
C LEU A 105 16.40 -4.31 0.97
N GLN A 106 17.13 -4.69 2.03
CA GLN A 106 18.11 -5.78 1.98
C GLN A 106 17.50 -7.11 1.55
N ARG A 107 16.26 -7.40 1.92
CA ARG A 107 15.56 -8.61 1.46
C ARG A 107 15.20 -8.54 -0.02
N LEU A 108 14.81 -7.36 -0.52
CA LEU A 108 14.47 -7.14 -1.93
C LEU A 108 15.70 -7.21 -2.84
N ILE A 109 16.77 -6.49 -2.49
CA ILE A 109 17.99 -6.38 -3.32
C ILE A 109 19.02 -7.49 -3.06
N GLY A 110 18.95 -8.15 -1.91
CA GLY A 110 19.97 -9.08 -1.44
C GLY A 110 21.11 -8.37 -0.67
N LYS A 111 22.01 -9.18 -0.08
CA LYS A 111 23.29 -8.71 0.51
C LYS A 111 24.41 -9.06 -0.46
N THR A 112 25.57 -8.41 -0.37
CA THR A 112 26.74 -8.71 -1.20
C THR A 112 27.00 -10.24 -1.24
N GLY A 113 26.83 -10.86 -2.40
CA GLY A 113 27.00 -12.30 -2.60
C GLY A 113 25.79 -13.21 -2.28
N LYS A 114 24.61 -12.66 -1.95
CA LYS A 114 23.35 -13.42 -1.78
C LYS A 114 22.23 -12.82 -2.63
N GLN A 115 21.51 -13.67 -3.37
CA GLN A 115 20.34 -13.25 -4.13
C GLN A 115 19.22 -12.75 -3.21
N GLY A 116 18.53 -11.70 -3.65
CA GLY A 116 17.34 -11.16 -2.99
C GLY A 116 16.11 -12.06 -3.14
N HIS A 117 14.95 -11.54 -2.78
CA HIS A 117 13.68 -12.27 -2.75
C HIS A 117 13.22 -12.73 -4.14
N GLY A 118 13.54 -13.97 -4.51
CA GLY A 118 13.31 -14.50 -5.86
C GLY A 118 11.85 -14.46 -6.33
N SER A 119 10.87 -14.70 -5.44
CA SER A 119 9.45 -14.62 -5.81
C SER A 119 9.04 -13.20 -6.20
N PHE A 120 9.54 -12.19 -5.48
CA PHE A 120 9.23 -10.79 -5.77
C PHE A 120 9.90 -10.33 -7.06
N GLN A 121 11.16 -10.72 -7.28
CA GLN A 121 11.87 -10.44 -8.54
C GLN A 121 11.17 -11.06 -9.76
N LYS A 122 10.59 -12.26 -9.61
CA LYS A 122 9.75 -12.88 -10.64
C LYS A 122 8.49 -12.06 -10.92
N VAL A 123 7.80 -11.60 -9.89
CA VAL A 123 6.61 -10.72 -10.04
C VAL A 123 6.97 -9.45 -10.82
N LEU A 124 8.07 -8.77 -10.46
CA LEU A 124 8.49 -7.55 -11.17
C LEU A 124 8.84 -7.81 -12.64
N ALA A 125 9.56 -8.91 -12.92
CA ALA A 125 9.91 -9.26 -14.29
C ALA A 125 8.67 -9.56 -15.13
N ASP A 126 7.72 -10.29 -14.57
CA ASP A 126 6.47 -10.69 -15.20
C ASP A 126 5.52 -9.50 -15.42
N LEU A 127 5.42 -8.57 -14.47
CA LEU A 127 4.69 -7.31 -14.65
C LEU A 127 5.31 -6.45 -15.76
N SER A 128 6.64 -6.37 -15.83
CA SER A 128 7.33 -5.59 -16.86
C SER A 128 7.14 -6.19 -18.26
N ASP A 129 7.01 -7.51 -18.35
CA ASP A 129 6.75 -8.22 -19.61
C ASP A 129 5.29 -8.07 -20.08
N ARG A 130 4.32 -8.21 -19.17
CA ARG A 130 2.89 -8.13 -19.50
C ARG A 130 2.39 -6.71 -19.69
N TYR A 131 2.92 -5.77 -18.93
CA TYR A 131 2.46 -4.37 -18.89
C TYR A 131 3.64 -3.41 -19.11
N PRO A 132 4.30 -3.47 -20.28
CA PRO A 132 5.51 -2.69 -20.56
C PRO A 132 5.28 -1.18 -20.57
N ASP A 133 4.03 -0.73 -20.67
CA ASP A 133 3.60 0.67 -20.65
C ASP A 133 3.11 1.16 -19.28
N SER A 134 3.23 0.32 -18.25
CA SER A 134 2.84 0.62 -16.86
C SER A 134 4.04 0.84 -15.95
N GLU A 135 3.86 1.64 -14.89
CA GLU A 135 4.86 1.82 -13.85
C GLU A 135 4.58 0.88 -12.68
N SER A 136 5.60 0.10 -12.27
CA SER A 136 5.53 -0.74 -11.07
C SER A 136 6.04 0.03 -9.85
N HIS A 137 5.26 0.05 -8.78
CA HIS A 137 5.60 0.70 -7.51
C HIS A 137 5.80 -0.31 -6.40
N VAL A 138 6.78 -0.04 -5.54
CA VAL A 138 7.02 -0.82 -4.32
C VAL A 138 6.77 0.10 -3.14
N LEU A 139 5.68 -0.16 -2.42
CA LEU A 139 5.34 0.57 -1.20
C LEU A 139 5.88 -0.19 0.00
N LEU A 140 6.76 0.44 0.78
CA LEU A 140 7.35 -0.14 1.98
C LEU A 140 6.72 0.50 3.21
N TYR A 141 6.16 -0.34 4.08
CA TYR A 141 5.54 0.10 5.32
C TYR A 141 6.33 -0.41 6.52
N SER A 142 6.63 0.48 7.45
CA SER A 142 7.09 0.14 8.79
C SER A 142 5.94 0.31 9.78
N TYR A 143 5.84 -0.62 10.72
CA TYR A 143 4.85 -0.57 11.78
C TYR A 143 5.56 -0.41 13.12
N GLU A 144 5.24 0.68 13.81
CA GLU A 144 5.66 0.91 15.19
C GLU A 144 4.62 0.34 16.15
N GLN A 145 5.07 -0.01 17.36
CA GLN A 145 4.20 -0.55 18.39
C GLN A 145 3.66 0.57 19.28
N TYR A 146 2.37 0.83 19.17
CA TYR A 146 1.62 1.64 20.13
C TYR A 146 0.43 0.84 20.64
N LYS A 147 0.32 0.67 21.95
CA LYS A 147 -0.90 0.14 22.59
C LYS A 147 -1.76 1.34 22.96
N ASN A 148 -2.79 1.61 22.16
CA ASN A 148 -3.80 2.62 22.45
C ASN A 148 -5.08 1.91 22.86
N TYR A 149 -5.64 2.29 24.01
CA TYR A 149 -6.89 1.73 24.51
C TYR A 149 -8.00 2.76 24.36
N MET A 150 -9.08 2.36 23.70
CA MET A 150 -10.27 3.19 23.54
C MET A 150 -11.46 2.39 24.07
N PHE A 151 -12.09 2.92 25.12
CA PHE A 151 -13.32 2.37 25.67
C PHE A 151 -14.48 3.22 25.17
N MET A 152 -15.39 2.61 24.41
CA MET A 152 -16.65 3.23 24.03
C MET A 152 -17.77 2.61 24.86
N GLY A 153 -18.36 3.39 25.76
CA GLY A 153 -19.47 2.91 26.58
C GLY A 153 -20.73 2.69 25.74
N GLY A 154 -21.23 1.46 25.73
CA GLY A 154 -22.53 1.08 25.16
C GLY A 154 -23.21 0.08 26.10
N GLY A 155 -24.40 0.40 26.59
CA GLY A 155 -25.11 -0.45 27.55
C GLY A 155 -25.72 -1.66 26.84
N VAL A 156 -25.05 -2.82 26.92
CA VAL A 156 -25.66 -4.12 26.62
C VAL A 156 -26.01 -4.77 27.96
N PRO A 157 -27.22 -5.35 28.15
CA PRO A 157 -27.56 -6.06 29.37
C PRO A 157 -26.63 -7.26 29.55
N ALA A 158 -25.97 -7.36 30.71
CA ALA A 158 -24.98 -8.38 31.02
C ALA A 158 -25.49 -9.81 30.76
N VAL A 159 -24.74 -10.60 29.97
CA VAL A 159 -24.99 -12.03 29.78
C VAL A 159 -24.17 -12.80 30.82
N ASN A 160 -24.78 -13.03 31.99
CA ASN A 160 -24.18 -13.51 33.24
C ASN A 160 -23.58 -14.94 33.27
N ASN A 161 -22.98 -15.47 32.20
CA ASN A 161 -22.47 -16.86 32.17
C ASN A 161 -20.99 -17.02 31.78
N PHE A 162 -20.20 -15.95 31.72
CA PHE A 162 -18.79 -16.00 31.32
C PHE A 162 -17.83 -15.58 32.43
N GLU A 163 -16.56 -15.95 32.26
CA GLU A 163 -15.40 -15.44 33.00
C GLU A 163 -15.50 -13.92 33.21
N SER A 164 -15.02 -13.42 34.35
CA SER A 164 -15.20 -12.01 34.70
C SER A 164 -14.65 -11.12 33.58
N GLY A 165 -15.38 -10.08 33.19
CA GLY A 165 -14.90 -9.14 32.17
C GLY A 165 -13.56 -8.50 32.53
N GLU A 166 -13.22 -8.45 33.82
CA GLU A 166 -11.93 -8.01 34.34
C GLU A 166 -10.78 -8.96 33.93
N ASP A 167 -10.92 -10.28 34.11
CA ASP A 167 -9.89 -11.26 33.70
C ASP A 167 -9.65 -11.23 32.18
N ARG A 168 -10.73 -11.09 31.40
CA ARG A 168 -10.67 -10.98 29.93
C ARG A 168 -9.93 -9.71 29.50
N LEU A 169 -10.25 -8.59 30.15
CA LEU A 169 -9.58 -7.32 29.92
C LEU A 169 -8.11 -7.42 30.30
N ASP A 170 -7.77 -7.98 31.45
CA ASP A 170 -6.38 -8.16 31.90
C ASP A 170 -5.57 -9.01 30.92
N ARG A 171 -6.13 -10.11 30.39
CA ARG A 171 -5.47 -10.90 29.32
C ARG A 171 -5.20 -10.06 28.08
N LEU A 172 -6.19 -9.30 27.60
CA LEU A 172 -6.04 -8.45 26.42
C LEU A 172 -4.97 -7.36 26.61
N MET A 173 -4.97 -6.70 27.77
CA MET A 173 -4.03 -5.63 28.10
C MET A 173 -2.58 -6.14 28.16
N ASN A 174 -2.40 -7.34 28.72
CA ASN A 174 -1.10 -7.98 28.91
C ASN A 174 -0.63 -8.80 27.70
N ALA A 175 -1.48 -9.02 26.69
CA ALA A 175 -1.10 -9.74 25.48
C ALA A 175 0.07 -9.05 24.77
N GLU A 176 1.08 -9.84 24.38
CA GLU A 176 2.22 -9.39 23.62
C GLU A 176 2.29 -10.13 22.29
N TYR A 177 2.45 -9.36 21.22
CA TYR A 177 2.64 -9.91 19.88
C TYR A 177 4.05 -9.59 19.42
N THR A 178 4.76 -10.63 18.99
CA THR A 178 6.07 -10.46 18.37
C THR A 178 5.94 -9.58 17.12
N ARG A 179 7.03 -8.93 16.73
CA ARG A 179 7.05 -8.15 15.48
C ARG A 179 6.65 -9.01 14.29
N GLU A 180 7.16 -10.23 14.22
CA GLU A 180 6.84 -11.21 13.18
C GLU A 180 5.34 -11.52 13.11
N ASN A 181 4.72 -11.91 14.23
CA ASN A 181 3.28 -12.19 14.27
C ASN A 181 2.45 -11.00 13.77
N ARG A 182 2.82 -9.77 14.13
CA ARG A 182 2.11 -8.57 13.68
C ARG A 182 2.21 -8.37 12.18
N ILE A 183 3.40 -8.53 11.60
CA ILE A 183 3.57 -8.39 10.16
C ILE A 183 2.87 -9.52 9.41
N ASP A 184 2.94 -10.75 9.90
CA ASP A 184 2.19 -11.86 9.31
C ASP A 184 0.69 -11.54 9.31
N LEU A 185 0.14 -11.05 10.44
CA LEU A 185 -1.27 -10.69 10.55
C LEU A 185 -1.67 -9.59 9.55
N ILE A 186 -0.83 -8.57 9.42
CA ILE A 186 -1.04 -7.49 8.46
C ILE A 186 -0.96 -8.02 7.02
N GLU A 187 0.04 -8.83 6.68
CA GLU A 187 0.19 -9.45 5.37
C GLU A 187 -1.04 -10.30 5.01
N ALA A 188 -1.42 -11.23 5.88
CA ALA A 188 -2.54 -12.13 5.66
C ALA A 188 -3.87 -11.38 5.51
N GLY A 189 -4.09 -10.36 6.36
CA GLY A 189 -5.28 -9.53 6.29
C GLY A 189 -5.33 -8.67 5.01
N LEU A 190 -4.22 -8.03 4.61
CA LEU A 190 -4.18 -7.26 3.37
C LEU A 190 -4.32 -8.15 2.13
N ILE A 191 -3.74 -9.35 2.12
CA ILE A 191 -3.94 -10.33 1.03
C ILE A 191 -5.41 -10.75 0.95
N ARG A 192 -6.06 -11.01 2.09
CA ARG A 192 -7.49 -11.32 2.12
C ARG A 192 -8.35 -10.16 1.62
N TYR A 193 -7.99 -8.94 1.97
CA TYR A 193 -8.73 -7.74 1.59
C TYR A 193 -8.60 -7.44 0.10
N PHE A 194 -7.37 -7.28 -0.41
CA PHE A 194 -7.13 -6.92 -1.81
C PHE A 194 -7.21 -8.10 -2.78
N GLN A 195 -6.98 -9.33 -2.33
CA GLN A 195 -6.88 -10.53 -3.18
C GLN A 195 -5.98 -10.36 -4.41
N PRO A 196 -4.74 -9.88 -4.23
CA PRO A 196 -3.84 -9.54 -5.33
C PRO A 196 -3.45 -10.76 -6.18
N ALA A 197 -3.23 -10.59 -7.48
CA ALA A 197 -3.08 -11.70 -8.42
C ALA A 197 -1.99 -12.71 -8.00
N TYR A 198 -0.85 -12.21 -7.49
CA TYR A 198 0.33 -13.03 -7.20
C TYR A 198 0.39 -13.64 -5.79
N ASN A 199 -0.61 -13.43 -4.92
CA ASN A 199 -0.67 -14.09 -3.61
C ASN A 199 -1.79 -15.11 -3.56
N ASP A 200 -1.52 -16.41 -3.44
CA ASP A 200 -2.61 -17.40 -3.34
C ASP A 200 -2.96 -17.80 -1.91
N ILE A 201 -1.98 -17.72 -1.01
CA ILE A 201 -2.14 -18.04 0.41
C ILE A 201 -2.97 -16.92 1.07
N TYR A 202 -3.87 -17.26 1.99
CA TYR A 202 -4.75 -16.35 2.75
C TYR A 202 -5.93 -15.71 1.99
N LYS A 203 -5.88 -15.55 0.65
CA LYS A 203 -6.97 -14.96 -0.18
C LYS A 203 -8.37 -15.40 0.21
N LYS A 204 -8.57 -16.68 0.49
CA LYS A 204 -9.89 -17.27 0.84
C LYS A 204 -9.93 -17.93 2.21
N THR A 205 -8.79 -18.04 2.88
CA THR A 205 -8.64 -18.83 4.11
C THR A 205 -8.44 -17.99 5.35
N PHE A 206 -8.06 -16.72 5.23
CA PHE A 206 -7.95 -15.85 6.40
C PHE A 206 -9.30 -15.18 6.73
N PRO A 207 -9.68 -15.04 8.01
CA PRO A 207 -9.07 -15.68 9.19
C PRO A 207 -9.57 -17.13 9.38
N ARG A 208 -8.69 -18.04 9.81
CA ARG A 208 -9.02 -19.42 10.22
C ARG A 208 -8.14 -19.86 11.38
N GLU A 209 -8.72 -20.52 12.38
CA GLU A 209 -8.06 -20.98 13.62
C GLU A 209 -6.77 -21.77 13.39
N SER A 210 -6.65 -22.50 12.29
CA SER A 210 -5.47 -23.32 11.98
C SER A 210 -4.18 -22.53 11.72
N HIS A 211 -4.25 -21.20 11.64
CA HIS A 211 -3.06 -20.37 11.48
C HIS A 211 -2.42 -20.10 12.86
N ALA A 212 -1.18 -20.58 13.06
CA ALA A 212 -0.46 -20.44 14.33
C ALA A 212 -0.39 -18.99 14.86
N MET A 213 -0.29 -18.01 13.95
CA MET A 213 -0.36 -16.59 14.27
C MET A 213 -1.68 -16.15 14.92
N LEU A 214 -2.81 -16.77 14.55
CA LEU A 214 -4.14 -16.45 15.09
C LEU A 214 -4.37 -17.09 16.46
N GLN A 215 -3.67 -18.17 16.80
CA GLN A 215 -3.76 -18.79 18.13
C GLN A 215 -3.47 -17.78 19.25
N SER A 216 -2.44 -16.94 19.05
CA SER A 216 -2.10 -15.87 20.00
C SER A 216 -3.22 -14.82 20.17
N LEU A 217 -4.05 -14.60 19.13
CA LEU A 217 -5.21 -13.71 19.22
C LEU A 217 -6.36 -14.36 20.00
N PHE A 218 -6.58 -15.66 19.81
CA PHE A 218 -7.60 -16.40 20.56
C PHE A 218 -7.26 -16.51 22.06
N GLU A 219 -6.00 -16.81 22.39
CA GLU A 219 -5.52 -16.86 23.78
C GLU A 219 -5.62 -15.50 24.48
N ALA A 220 -5.49 -14.41 23.73
CA ALA A 220 -5.64 -13.05 24.21
C ALA A 220 -7.08 -12.53 24.19
N ASP A 221 -8.06 -13.37 23.85
CA ASP A 221 -9.49 -13.03 23.80
C ASP A 221 -9.82 -11.90 22.78
N VAL A 222 -9.02 -11.79 21.72
CA VAL A 222 -9.23 -10.81 20.65
C VAL A 222 -10.37 -11.28 19.75
N THR A 223 -11.42 -10.48 19.66
CA THR A 223 -12.64 -10.84 18.90
C THR A 223 -12.63 -10.35 17.45
N GLY A 224 -11.76 -9.41 17.10
CA GLY A 224 -11.66 -8.87 15.76
C GLY A 224 -10.30 -8.24 15.47
N LEU A 225 -9.94 -8.20 14.19
CA LEU A 225 -8.75 -7.55 13.66
C LEU A 225 -9.16 -6.47 12.66
N ALA A 226 -8.61 -5.27 12.81
CA ALA A 226 -8.71 -4.22 11.82
C ALA A 226 -7.30 -3.83 11.34
N ILE A 227 -7.13 -3.68 10.03
CA ILE A 227 -5.88 -3.23 9.41
C ILE A 227 -6.19 -1.99 8.59
N SER A 228 -5.53 -0.89 8.94
CA SER A 228 -5.64 0.37 8.21
C SER A 228 -4.40 0.61 7.37
N LEU A 229 -4.61 0.95 6.10
CA LEU A 229 -3.56 1.29 5.15
C LEU A 229 -3.85 2.68 4.57
N SER A 230 -2.86 3.58 4.62
CA SER A 230 -2.96 4.92 4.05
C SER A 230 -1.86 5.18 3.03
N THR A 231 -2.24 5.85 1.96
CA THR A 231 -1.37 6.38 0.88
C THR A 231 -1.61 7.87 0.65
N LEU A 232 -2.35 8.52 1.55
CA LEU A 232 -2.72 9.95 1.47
C LEU A 232 -1.51 10.87 1.30
N GLU A 233 -0.42 10.62 2.04
CA GLU A 233 0.81 11.44 1.98
C GLU A 233 1.50 11.40 0.62
N HIS A 234 1.26 10.33 -0.15
CA HIS A 234 1.80 10.17 -1.49
C HIS A 234 0.82 10.62 -2.58
N SER A 235 -0.42 11.00 -2.21
CA SER A 235 -1.49 11.35 -3.16
C SER A 235 -1.74 10.23 -4.18
N ILE A 236 -1.62 8.99 -3.73
CA ILE A 236 -1.86 7.79 -4.52
C ILE A 236 -3.16 7.16 -4.02
N SER A 237 -3.97 6.64 -4.94
CA SER A 237 -5.04 5.70 -4.59
C SER A 237 -4.64 4.30 -5.04
N VAL A 238 -4.85 3.31 -4.17
CA VAL A 238 -4.58 1.91 -4.48
C VAL A 238 -5.90 1.14 -4.59
N TYR A 239 -5.92 0.07 -5.38
CA TYR A 239 -7.13 -0.71 -5.62
C TYR A 239 -6.80 -2.16 -5.99
N SER A 240 -7.83 -2.99 -6.09
CA SER A 240 -7.75 -4.32 -6.73
C SER A 240 -9.06 -4.65 -7.42
N ASP A 241 -9.13 -5.83 -8.06
CA ASP A 241 -10.38 -6.28 -8.69
C ASP A 241 -11.52 -6.51 -7.68
N GLN A 242 -11.21 -6.54 -6.38
CA GLN A 242 -12.18 -6.75 -5.29
C GLN A 242 -12.42 -5.51 -4.45
N VAL A 243 -11.56 -4.50 -4.57
CA VAL A 243 -11.56 -3.31 -3.70
C VAL A 243 -11.45 -2.06 -4.56
N SER A 244 -12.45 -1.18 -4.45
CA SER A 244 -12.48 0.09 -5.17
C SER A 244 -11.26 0.98 -4.82
N PRO A 245 -10.83 1.85 -5.75
CA PRO A 245 -9.74 2.78 -5.49
C PRO A 245 -9.96 3.68 -4.28
N SER A 246 -8.97 3.74 -3.40
CA SER A 246 -8.95 4.66 -2.27
C SER A 246 -7.51 4.97 -1.86
N ALA A 247 -7.30 6.15 -1.28
CA ALA A 247 -6.05 6.48 -0.60
C ALA A 247 -6.04 5.96 0.85
N MET A 248 -7.20 5.54 1.38
CA MET A 248 -7.36 5.03 2.74
C MET A 248 -8.22 3.77 2.73
N HIS A 249 -7.66 2.68 3.24
CA HIS A 249 -8.35 1.40 3.37
C HIS A 249 -8.41 0.98 4.84
N CYS A 250 -9.52 0.34 5.21
CA CYS A 250 -9.70 -0.29 6.51
C CYS A 250 -10.28 -1.69 6.27
N ALA A 251 -9.44 -2.71 6.43
CA ALA A 251 -9.83 -4.10 6.32
C ALA A 251 -10.24 -4.61 7.71
N GLN A 252 -11.45 -5.15 7.84
CA GLN A 252 -11.99 -5.62 9.12
C GLN A 252 -12.30 -7.10 9.04
N PHE A 253 -11.82 -7.86 10.02
CA PHE A 253 -11.94 -9.30 10.09
C PHE A 253 -12.48 -9.71 11.45
N PRO A 254 -13.70 -10.29 11.53
CA PRO A 254 -14.12 -10.98 12.75
C PRO A 254 -13.22 -12.19 12.96
N ILE A 255 -12.68 -12.35 14.17
CA ILE A 255 -11.86 -13.51 14.54
C ILE A 255 -12.74 -14.60 15.16
N VAL A 256 -13.75 -14.19 15.92
CA VAL A 256 -14.77 -15.06 16.52
C VAL A 256 -16.13 -14.78 15.88
N ASP A 257 -17.10 -15.66 16.13
CA ASP A 257 -18.48 -15.47 15.69
C ASP A 257 -19.19 -14.33 16.46
N ASP A 258 -20.36 -13.92 15.96
CA ASP A 258 -21.13 -12.81 16.53
C ASP A 258 -21.58 -13.06 17.98
N ALA A 259 -21.86 -14.31 18.34
CA ALA A 259 -22.31 -14.66 19.69
C ALA A 259 -21.16 -14.56 20.70
N ALA A 260 -19.97 -15.05 20.35
CA ALA A 260 -18.75 -14.92 21.14
C ALA A 260 -18.26 -13.46 21.22
N ARG A 261 -18.47 -12.67 20.16
CA ARG A 261 -18.14 -11.24 20.15
C ARG A 261 -19.04 -10.41 21.06
N ALA A 262 -20.34 -10.72 21.13
CA ALA A 262 -21.30 -9.97 21.92
C ALA A 262 -21.05 -10.06 23.45
N SER A 263 -20.50 -11.17 23.94
CA SER A 263 -20.20 -11.35 25.37
C SER A 263 -18.95 -10.60 25.85
N PHE A 264 -18.13 -10.07 24.94
CA PHE A 264 -16.84 -9.43 25.27
C PHE A 264 -17.00 -8.17 26.15
N LEU A 265 -18.10 -7.44 26.01
CA LEU A 265 -18.33 -6.16 26.70
C LEU A 265 -19.18 -6.29 27.99
N ASP A 266 -19.36 -7.51 28.51
CA ASP A 266 -19.99 -7.75 29.81
C ASP A 266 -19.01 -7.40 30.96
N LEU A 267 -18.57 -6.14 31.00
CA LEU A 267 -17.87 -5.57 32.13
C LEU A 267 -18.92 -5.23 33.19
N ALA A 268 -18.87 -5.93 34.33
CA ALA A 268 -19.69 -5.58 35.49
C ALA A 268 -19.35 -4.14 35.89
N MET A 269 -20.33 -3.23 35.80
CA MET A 269 -20.14 -1.86 36.29
C MET A 269 -19.95 -1.90 37.81
N LEU A 270 -18.80 -1.42 38.27
CA LEU A 270 -18.57 -1.00 39.66
C LEU A 270 -19.34 0.29 39.97
#